data_AF-A0A7R9LMS6-F1
#
_entry.id   AF-A0A7R9LMS6-F1
#
_cell.length_a   1.000
_cell.length_b   1.000
_cell.length_c   1.000
_cell.angle_alpha   90.00
_cell.angle_beta   90.00
_cell.angle_gamma   90.00
#
_symmetry.space_group_name_H-M   'P 1'
#
loop_
_entity.id
_entity.type
_entity.pdbx_description
1 polymer ?
#
loop_
_entity_poly.entity_id
_entity_poly.type
_entity_poly.pdbx_seq_one_letter_code
_entity_poly.pdbx_strand_id
1 'polypeptide(L)'
;MTMPLTCRFYSQKFPEVDDVVMVNVRSIAEMGAYVHLLEYNNIEGMILLSELSRRRIRSINKLIRVGRNECVVVIRVDKDKGYIDLSKRRVSPEDIVRCEEKFAKAKAVNSILRHVAEILGYQTNEELEELYQKTAWFFELKMKKQSSSYDMFKHSVNDVSALDELGLDEKTKEVLITHIRRRLMPQAVKVRADIEVGCCAYEGIDAVKNAL
;
A
#
# COMPACT_ATOMS: atom_id res chain seq x y z
N MET A 1 12.75 -21.95 13.00
CA MET A 1 11.62 -21.12 12.56
C MET A 1 12.20 -19.76 12.21
N THR A 2 12.40 -19.47 10.92
CA THR A 2 12.88 -18.15 10.48
C THR A 2 11.79 -17.14 10.82
N MET A 3 12.12 -16.15 11.65
CA MET A 3 11.20 -15.03 11.88
C MET A 3 10.94 -14.36 10.53
N PRO A 4 9.69 -14.02 10.19
CA PRO A 4 9.41 -13.33 8.96
C PRO A 4 10.16 -11.99 8.96
N LEU A 5 10.94 -11.71 7.91
CA LEU A 5 11.58 -10.41 7.74
C LEU A 5 10.48 -9.33 7.73
N THR A 6 10.70 -8.30 8.53
CA THR A 6 9.78 -7.17 8.66
C THR A 6 10.54 -5.88 8.47
N CYS A 7 10.01 -4.99 7.63
CA CYS A 7 10.56 -3.67 7.40
C CYS A 7 9.41 -2.66 7.31
N ARG A 8 9.72 -1.41 7.63
CA ARG A 8 8.84 -0.25 7.49
C ARG A 8 8.68 0.11 6.00
N PHE A 9 7.50 0.58 5.63
CA PHE A 9 7.19 0.88 4.24
C PHE A 9 7.81 2.22 3.83
N TYR A 10 7.85 3.17 4.76
CA TYR A 10 8.34 4.54 4.54
C TYR A 10 9.73 4.76 5.15
N SER A 11 10.47 5.70 4.59
CA SER A 11 11.79 6.11 5.10
C SER A 11 11.72 6.70 6.51
N GLN A 12 10.63 7.39 6.82
CA GLN A 12 10.37 7.96 8.13
C GLN A 12 10.05 6.86 9.16
N LYS A 13 10.66 6.94 10.34
CA LYS A 13 10.42 5.98 11.44
C LYS A 13 9.04 6.13 12.07
N PHE A 14 8.54 7.36 12.14
CA PHE A 14 7.26 7.70 12.75
C PHE A 14 6.43 8.51 11.75
N PRO A 15 5.09 8.37 11.79
CA PRO A 15 4.21 9.22 11.00
C PRO A 15 4.25 10.68 11.49
N GLU A 16 3.76 11.58 10.65
CA GLU A 16 3.56 12.98 11.00
C GLU A 16 2.18 13.21 11.62
N VAL A 17 2.03 14.33 12.33
CA VAL A 17 0.73 14.72 12.89
C VAL A 17 -0.25 15.03 11.74
N ASP A 18 -1.51 14.66 11.93
CA ASP A 18 -2.60 14.72 10.94
C ASP A 18 -2.48 13.77 9.75
N ASP A 19 -1.47 12.88 9.70
CA ASP A 19 -1.39 11.85 8.66
C ASP A 19 -2.43 10.74 8.89
N VAL A 20 -2.94 10.18 7.79
CA VAL A 20 -3.94 9.10 7.80
C VAL A 20 -3.22 7.78 7.54
N VAL A 21 -3.25 6.91 8.53
CA VAL A 21 -2.51 5.64 8.55
C VAL A 21 -3.45 4.45 8.74
N MET A 22 -3.06 3.31 8.19
CA MET A 22 -3.75 2.04 8.34
C MET A 22 -3.20 1.30 9.56
N VAL A 23 -4.09 0.96 10.50
CA VAL A 23 -3.72 0.26 11.73
C VAL A 23 -4.46 -1.07 11.87
N ASN A 24 -3.83 -2.05 12.51
CA ASN A 24 -4.48 -3.29 12.92
C ASN A 24 -4.76 -3.27 14.43
N VAL A 25 -5.96 -3.64 14.82
CA VAL A 25 -6.37 -3.59 16.23
C VAL A 25 -5.83 -4.82 16.97
N ARG A 26 -4.92 -4.61 17.92
CA ARG A 26 -4.31 -5.69 18.71
C ARG A 26 -5.16 -6.09 19.90
N SER A 27 -5.57 -5.10 20.70
CA SER A 27 -6.33 -5.34 21.92
C SER A 27 -7.19 -4.13 22.26
N ILE A 28 -8.24 -4.38 23.05
CA ILE A 28 -9.15 -3.35 23.52
C ILE A 28 -9.04 -3.33 25.04
N ALA A 29 -8.77 -2.16 25.60
CA ALA A 29 -8.66 -1.89 27.03
C ALA A 29 -9.72 -0.87 27.46
N GLU A 30 -9.85 -0.63 28.77
CA GLU A 30 -10.82 0.34 29.30
C GLU A 30 -10.50 1.78 28.91
N MET A 31 -9.21 2.13 28.78
CA MET A 31 -8.77 3.47 28.38
C MET A 31 -8.86 3.71 26.87
N GLY A 32 -8.91 2.66 26.03
CA GLY A 32 -8.84 2.79 24.58
C GLY A 32 -8.55 1.48 23.85
N ALA A 33 -8.18 1.57 22.58
CA ALA A 33 -7.76 0.42 21.78
C ALA A 33 -6.26 0.52 21.44
N TYR A 34 -5.51 -0.54 21.73
CA TYR A 34 -4.12 -0.67 21.29
C TYR A 34 -4.09 -1.24 19.89
N VAL A 35 -3.33 -0.59 19.02
CA VAL A 35 -3.26 -0.91 17.60
C VAL A 35 -1.80 -0.95 17.14
N HIS A 36 -1.55 -1.65 16.05
CA HIS A 36 -0.26 -1.70 15.38
C HIS A 36 -0.32 -0.96 14.05
N LEU A 37 0.60 -0.04 13.82
CA LEU A 37 0.75 0.66 12.55
C LEU A 37 1.44 -0.27 11.55
N LEU A 38 0.68 -0.81 10.60
CA LEU A 38 1.19 -1.80 9.64
C LEU A 38 2.27 -1.22 8.72
N GLU A 39 2.18 0.07 8.42
CA GLU A 39 3.09 0.79 7.52
C GLU A 39 4.45 1.10 8.16
N TYR A 40 4.50 1.19 9.48
CA TYR A 40 5.68 1.59 10.24
C TYR A 40 6.23 0.44 11.08
N ASN A 41 6.34 -0.77 10.52
CA ASN A 41 6.91 -1.93 11.20
C ASN A 41 6.19 -2.35 12.50
N ASN A 42 4.86 -2.22 12.53
CA ASN A 42 4.01 -2.58 13.67
C ASN A 42 4.33 -1.80 14.96
N ILE A 43 4.73 -0.53 14.85
CA ILE A 43 4.82 0.36 16.01
C ILE A 43 3.46 0.40 16.72
N GLU A 44 3.51 0.44 18.05
CA GLU A 44 2.32 0.49 18.88
C GLU A 44 1.72 1.89 18.88
N GLY A 45 0.41 1.95 18.69
CA GLY A 45 -0.39 3.16 18.81
C GLY A 45 -1.60 2.92 19.71
N MET A 46 -2.19 4.01 20.19
CA MET A 46 -3.37 3.98 21.05
C MET A 46 -4.47 4.87 20.47
N ILE A 47 -5.67 4.33 20.37
CA ILE A 47 -6.88 5.09 20.06
C ILE A 47 -7.61 5.34 21.37
N LEU A 48 -7.72 6.60 21.78
CA LEU A 48 -8.48 6.96 22.98
C LEU A 48 -9.98 6.71 22.79
N LEU A 49 -10.67 6.35 23.88
CA LEU A 49 -12.13 6.16 23.89
C LEU A 49 -12.89 7.38 23.35
N SER A 50 -12.43 8.59 23.70
CA SER A 50 -13.03 9.85 23.26
C SER A 50 -12.82 10.13 21.76
N GLU A 51 -11.86 9.48 21.13
CA GLU A 51 -11.48 9.66 19.73
C GLU A 51 -11.95 8.49 18.83
N LEU A 52 -12.76 7.58 19.38
CA LEU A 52 -13.36 6.43 18.68
C LEU A 52 -14.65 6.79 17.94
N SER A 53 -15.47 7.69 18.47
CA SER A 53 -16.75 8.09 17.87
C SER A 53 -17.17 9.51 18.27
N ARG A 54 -17.94 10.16 17.39
CA ARG A 54 -18.56 11.47 17.69
C ARG A 54 -19.81 11.35 18.57
N ARG A 55 -20.43 10.16 18.66
CA ARG A 55 -21.69 9.93 19.37
C ARG A 55 -21.45 9.10 20.63
N ARG A 56 -22.36 9.19 21.61
CA ARG A 56 -22.30 8.36 22.82
C ARG A 56 -22.42 6.88 22.44
N ILE A 57 -21.47 6.08 22.90
CA ILE A 57 -21.35 4.66 22.57
C ILE A 57 -21.93 3.78 23.67
N ARG A 58 -22.68 2.73 23.29
CA ARG A 58 -23.16 1.70 24.22
C ARG A 58 -22.14 0.57 24.40
N SER A 59 -21.36 0.25 23.36
CA SER A 59 -20.35 -0.81 23.39
C SER A 59 -19.24 -0.54 22.35
N ILE A 60 -17.98 -0.63 22.77
CA ILE A 60 -16.80 -0.50 21.90
C ILE A 60 -16.72 -1.61 20.86
N ASN A 61 -17.08 -2.84 21.24
CA ASN A 61 -16.91 -4.04 20.40
C ASN A 61 -17.71 -3.97 19.08
N LYS A 62 -18.69 -3.07 18.99
CA LYS A 62 -19.44 -2.81 17.76
C LYS A 62 -18.68 -1.90 16.78
N LEU A 63 -17.84 -0.99 17.28
CA LEU A 63 -17.13 0.00 16.48
C LEU A 63 -15.76 -0.47 16.04
N ILE A 64 -15.08 -1.24 16.90
CA ILE A 64 -13.74 -1.76 16.66
C ILE A 64 -13.73 -3.23 17.07
N ARG A 65 -13.09 -4.05 16.25
CA ARG A 65 -12.85 -5.47 16.53
C ARG A 65 -11.37 -5.77 16.46
N VAL A 66 -10.92 -6.58 17.41
CA VAL A 66 -9.55 -7.11 17.41
C VAL A 66 -9.28 -7.87 16.11
N GLY A 67 -8.10 -7.67 15.55
CA GLY A 67 -7.63 -8.27 14.30
C GLY A 67 -8.10 -7.58 13.03
N ARG A 68 -8.96 -6.55 13.11
CA ARG A 68 -9.38 -5.78 11.93
C ARG A 68 -8.47 -4.59 11.66
N ASN A 69 -8.38 -4.24 10.38
CA ASN A 69 -7.71 -3.04 9.93
C ASN A 69 -8.68 -1.86 9.95
N GLU A 70 -8.22 -0.71 10.42
CA GLU A 70 -8.98 0.53 10.51
C GLU A 70 -8.09 1.69 10.02
N CYS A 71 -8.67 2.65 9.31
CA CYS A 71 -7.99 3.90 8.95
C CYS A 71 -8.18 4.89 10.10
N VAL A 72 -7.09 5.51 10.55
CA VAL A 72 -7.07 6.47 11.66
C VAL A 72 -6.13 7.62 11.36
N VAL A 73 -6.40 8.78 11.95
CA VAL A 73 -5.55 9.97 11.87
C VAL A 73 -4.64 10.03 13.09
N VAL A 74 -3.38 10.39 12.87
CA VAL A 74 -2.40 10.65 13.93
C VAL A 74 -2.68 12.01 14.57
N ILE A 75 -2.91 12.04 15.88
CA ILE A 75 -3.10 13.30 16.61
C ILE A 75 -1.78 13.78 17.20
N ARG A 76 -1.02 12.86 17.79
CA ARG A 76 0.19 13.18 18.54
C ARG A 76 1.18 12.04 18.43
N VAL A 77 2.45 12.41 18.34
CA VAL A 77 3.58 11.47 18.26
C VAL A 77 4.61 11.88 19.30
N ASP A 78 4.82 11.04 20.31
CA ASP A 78 5.89 11.20 21.29
C ASP A 78 7.07 10.31 20.88
N LYS A 79 8.04 10.92 20.17
CA LYS A 79 9.20 10.20 19.61
C LYS A 79 10.12 9.59 20.68
N ASP A 80 10.19 10.19 21.87
CA ASP A 80 11.04 9.71 22.96
C ASP A 80 10.50 8.45 23.62
N LYS A 81 9.17 8.35 23.74
CA LYS A 81 8.50 7.23 24.40
C LYS A 81 7.94 6.20 23.40
N GLY A 82 7.88 6.55 22.12
CA GLY A 82 7.31 5.70 21.08
C GLY A 82 5.78 5.58 21.12
N TYR A 83 5.08 6.49 21.81
CA TYR A 83 3.62 6.50 21.86
C TYR A 83 3.05 7.35 20.73
N ILE A 84 2.02 6.80 20.07
CA ILE A 84 1.27 7.48 19.01
C ILE A 84 -0.20 7.50 19.40
N ASP A 85 -0.75 8.70 19.58
CA ASP A 85 -2.18 8.89 19.82
C ASP A 85 -2.91 9.01 18.49
N LEU A 86 -3.95 8.22 18.34
CA LEU A 86 -4.69 8.05 17.10
C LEU A 86 -6.17 8.40 17.29
N SER A 87 -6.81 8.90 16.23
CA SER A 87 -8.24 9.18 16.20
C SER A 87 -8.93 8.57 15.00
N LYS A 88 -10.02 7.86 15.27
CA LYS A 88 -10.98 7.42 14.25
C LYS A 88 -12.05 8.50 13.97
N ARG A 89 -12.29 9.38 14.94
CA ARG A 89 -13.35 10.40 14.91
C ARG A 89 -13.10 11.51 13.87
N ARG A 90 -11.82 11.80 13.61
CA ARG A 90 -11.38 12.88 12.71
C ARG A 90 -11.27 12.45 11.24
N VAL A 91 -11.37 11.15 10.96
CA VAL A 91 -11.24 10.61 9.60
C VAL A 91 -12.52 10.86 8.80
N SER A 92 -12.39 11.44 7.60
CA SER A 92 -13.50 11.58 6.66
C SER A 92 -13.62 10.33 5.77
N PRO A 93 -14.79 10.01 5.21
CA PRO A 93 -14.92 8.86 4.31
C PRO A 93 -14.00 8.95 3.08
N GLU A 94 -13.73 10.16 2.59
CA GLU A 94 -12.78 10.40 1.50
C GLU A 94 -11.34 10.04 1.89
N ASP A 95 -10.94 10.33 3.13
CA ASP A 95 -9.63 9.98 3.68
C ASP A 95 -9.46 8.47 3.84
N ILE A 96 -10.54 7.76 4.19
CA ILE A 96 -10.53 6.28 4.29
C ILE A 96 -10.20 5.68 2.94
N VAL A 97 -10.87 6.13 1.87
CA VAL A 97 -10.63 5.62 0.51
C VAL A 97 -9.19 5.91 0.08
N ARG A 98 -8.72 7.15 0.26
CA ARG A 98 -7.34 7.53 -0.06
C ARG A 98 -6.30 6.72 0.72
N CYS A 99 -6.54 6.49 2.01
CA CYS A 99 -5.67 5.69 2.86
C CYS A 99 -5.65 4.22 2.42
N GLU A 100 -6.81 3.65 2.07
CA GLU A 100 -6.90 2.28 1.58
C GLU A 100 -6.15 2.11 0.25
N GLU A 101 -6.27 3.06 -0.68
CA GLU A 101 -5.51 3.07 -1.93
C GLU A 101 -4.00 3.21 -1.70
N LYS A 102 -3.57 4.16 -0.86
CA LYS A 102 -2.16 4.36 -0.45
C LYS A 102 -1.60 3.08 0.17
N PHE A 103 -2.32 2.49 1.12
CA PHE A 103 -1.92 1.27 1.81
C PHE A 103 -1.87 0.07 0.86
N ALA A 104 -2.83 -0.08 -0.06
CA ALA A 104 -2.83 -1.16 -1.05
C ALA A 104 -1.61 -1.08 -1.98
N LYS A 105 -1.26 0.12 -2.46
CA LYS A 105 -0.06 0.37 -3.25
C LYS A 105 1.21 0.02 -2.46
N ALA A 106 1.35 0.53 -1.24
CA ALA A 106 2.53 0.28 -0.39
C ALA A 106 2.66 -1.21 0.00
N LYS A 107 1.56 -1.87 0.33
CA LYS A 107 1.51 -3.32 0.62
C LYS A 107 1.88 -4.15 -0.61
N ALA A 108 1.48 -3.73 -1.81
CA ALA A 108 1.88 -4.40 -3.04
C ALA A 108 3.41 -4.32 -3.23
N VAL A 109 3.99 -3.14 -3.04
CA VAL A 109 5.45 -2.92 -3.10
C VAL A 109 6.17 -3.78 -2.05
N ASN A 110 5.74 -3.73 -0.79
CA ASN A 110 6.37 -4.50 0.28
C ASN A 110 6.35 -6.00 0.00
N SER A 111 5.22 -6.52 -0.49
CA SER A 111 5.13 -7.94 -0.82
C SER A 111 6.01 -8.34 -2.01
N ILE A 112 6.29 -7.43 -2.97
CA ILE A 112 7.27 -7.69 -4.04
C ILE A 112 8.67 -7.76 -3.43
N LEU A 113 9.07 -6.73 -2.69
CA LEU A 113 10.42 -6.65 -2.09
C LEU A 113 10.69 -7.79 -1.12
N ARG A 114 9.68 -8.21 -0.35
CA ARG A 114 9.79 -9.38 0.54
C ARG A 114 10.03 -10.68 -0.22
N HIS A 115 9.37 -10.88 -1.36
CA HIS A 115 9.59 -12.08 -2.17
C HIS A 115 10.96 -12.04 -2.85
N VAL A 116 11.39 -10.86 -3.31
CA VAL A 116 12.75 -10.66 -3.83
C VAL A 116 13.78 -11.00 -2.76
N ALA A 117 13.59 -10.53 -1.52
CA ALA A 117 14.45 -10.86 -0.39
C ALA A 117 14.49 -12.36 -0.05
N GLU A 118 13.35 -13.04 -0.12
CA GLU A 118 13.27 -14.50 0.11
C GLU A 118 14.04 -15.28 -0.96
N ILE A 119 13.98 -14.85 -2.22
CA ILE A 119 14.67 -15.49 -3.35
C ILE A 119 16.19 -15.25 -3.29
N LEU A 120 16.59 -14.05 -2.88
CA LEU A 120 18.00 -13.72 -2.66
C LEU A 120 18.56 -14.35 -1.38
N GLY A 121 17.69 -14.94 -0.54
CA GLY A 121 18.08 -15.66 0.66
C GLY A 121 18.48 -14.78 1.83
N TYR A 122 18.05 -13.51 1.86
CA TYR A 122 18.34 -12.60 2.97
C TYR A 122 17.84 -13.17 4.29
N GLN A 123 18.67 -13.08 5.32
CA GLN A 123 18.37 -13.60 6.66
C GLN A 123 18.22 -12.47 7.68
N THR A 124 18.71 -11.27 7.35
CA THR A 124 18.78 -10.14 8.27
C THR A 124 17.81 -9.03 7.87
N ASN A 125 17.18 -8.37 8.86
CA ASN A 125 16.31 -7.21 8.60
C ASN A 125 17.08 -6.02 8.00
N GLU A 126 18.38 -5.91 8.27
CA GLU A 126 19.25 -4.84 7.75
C GLU A 126 19.45 -4.94 6.24
N GLU A 127 19.60 -6.15 5.69
CA GLU A 127 19.71 -6.39 4.25
C GLU A 127 18.42 -6.00 3.52
N LEU A 128 17.26 -6.29 4.15
CA LEU A 128 15.98 -5.84 3.64
C LEU A 128 15.87 -4.33 3.69
N GLU A 129 16.30 -3.68 4.77
CA GLU A 129 16.30 -2.22 4.87
C GLU A 129 17.19 -1.56 3.82
N GLU A 130 18.36 -2.11 3.52
CA GLU A 130 19.23 -1.63 2.45
C GLU A 130 18.56 -1.73 1.07
N LEU A 131 17.84 -2.83 0.81
CA LEU A 131 17.04 -2.98 -0.41
C LEU A 131 15.96 -1.89 -0.50
N TYR A 132 15.28 -1.58 0.60
CA TYR A 132 14.29 -0.50 0.68
C TYR A 132 14.90 0.88 0.45
N GLN A 133 16.06 1.16 1.04
CA GLN A 133 16.81 2.41 0.84
C GLN A 133 17.15 2.62 -0.64
N LYS A 134 17.67 1.56 -1.28
CA LYS A 134 18.06 1.61 -2.69
C LYS A 134 16.87 1.70 -3.63
N THR A 135 15.72 1.10 -3.29
CA THR A 135 14.53 1.04 -4.17
C THR A 135 13.43 2.01 -3.75
N ALA A 136 12.58 1.60 -2.80
CA ALA A 136 11.34 2.27 -2.46
C ALA A 136 11.57 3.69 -1.93
N TRP A 137 12.50 3.87 -0.99
CA TRP A 137 12.77 5.18 -0.38
C TRP A 137 13.47 6.13 -1.33
N PHE A 138 14.31 5.62 -2.24
CA PHE A 138 14.92 6.43 -3.30
C PHE A 138 13.84 7.08 -4.18
N PHE A 139 12.83 6.31 -4.61
CA PHE A 139 11.72 6.84 -5.39
C PHE A 139 10.84 7.81 -4.61
N GLU A 140 10.58 7.54 -3.33
CA GLU A 140 9.79 8.45 -2.49
C GLU A 140 10.49 9.80 -2.26
N LEU A 141 11.81 9.79 -2.07
CA LEU A 141 12.62 11.01 -1.94
C LEU A 141 12.64 11.81 -3.24
N LYS A 142 12.77 11.14 -4.39
CA LYS A 142 12.80 11.79 -5.73
C LYS A 142 11.49 12.50 -6.05
N MET A 143 10.36 11.89 -5.71
CA MET A 143 9.03 12.38 -6.09
C MET A 143 8.30 13.17 -4.98
N LYS A 144 8.86 13.24 -3.76
CA LYS A 144 8.28 13.90 -2.57
C LYS A 144 6.81 13.52 -2.28
N LYS A 145 6.36 12.37 -2.77
CA LYS A 145 5.01 11.82 -2.59
C LYS A 145 5.09 10.39 -2.09
N GLN A 146 4.53 10.15 -0.92
CA GLN A 146 4.29 8.82 -0.38
C GLN A 146 3.32 8.08 -1.33
N SER A 147 3.65 6.86 -1.75
CA SER A 147 3.00 6.03 -2.80
C SER A 147 3.57 6.09 -4.22
N SER A 148 4.53 6.98 -4.51
CA SER A 148 5.08 7.09 -5.88
C SER A 148 5.85 5.84 -6.34
N SER A 149 6.31 5.00 -5.40
CA SER A 149 7.08 3.80 -5.72
C SER A 149 6.26 2.80 -6.54
N TYR A 150 4.96 2.67 -6.27
CA TYR A 150 4.08 1.78 -7.03
C TYR A 150 3.92 2.25 -8.48
N ASP A 151 3.70 3.55 -8.68
CA ASP A 151 3.52 4.12 -10.02
C ASP A 151 4.84 4.04 -10.83
N MET A 152 5.98 4.21 -10.16
CA MET A 152 7.30 3.95 -10.76
C MET A 152 7.46 2.48 -11.15
N PHE A 153 7.16 1.52 -10.26
CA PHE A 153 7.25 0.10 -10.63
C PHE A 153 6.32 -0.28 -11.78
N LYS A 154 5.14 0.35 -11.88
CA LYS A 154 4.23 0.18 -13.02
C LYS A 154 4.85 0.74 -14.30
N HIS A 155 5.47 1.91 -14.23
CA HIS A 155 6.19 2.46 -15.37
C HIS A 155 7.42 1.61 -15.75
N SER A 156 8.09 1.01 -14.76
CA SER A 156 9.27 0.16 -14.96
C SER A 156 8.98 -1.13 -15.74
N VAL A 157 7.71 -1.53 -15.84
CA VAL A 157 7.30 -2.65 -16.71
C VAL A 157 7.49 -2.28 -18.19
N ASN A 158 7.19 -1.02 -18.54
CA ASN A 158 7.24 -0.52 -19.91
C ASN A 158 8.60 0.10 -20.25
N ASP A 159 9.22 0.79 -19.29
CA ASP A 159 10.49 1.48 -19.47
C ASP A 159 11.51 1.02 -18.41
N VAL A 160 12.50 0.26 -18.85
CA VAL A 160 13.50 -0.35 -17.96
C VAL A 160 14.51 0.68 -17.45
N SER A 161 14.66 1.84 -18.10
CA SER A 161 15.68 2.84 -17.77
C SER A 161 15.47 3.48 -16.40
N ALA A 162 14.24 3.55 -15.90
CA ALA A 162 13.95 4.05 -14.56
C ALA A 162 14.55 3.19 -13.43
N LEU A 163 14.90 1.92 -13.73
CA LEU A 163 15.53 1.01 -12.78
C LEU A 163 17.06 0.99 -12.91
N ASP A 164 17.63 1.54 -13.99
CA ASP A 164 19.09 1.66 -14.18
C ASP A 164 19.70 2.76 -13.32
N GLU A 165 18.90 3.75 -12.91
CA GLU A 165 19.32 4.78 -11.94
C GLU A 165 19.54 4.20 -10.53
N LEU A 166 19.04 3.00 -10.26
CA LEU A 166 19.21 2.31 -8.99
C LEU A 166 20.53 1.55 -9.05
N GLY A 167 21.52 1.95 -8.26
CA GLY A 167 22.80 1.23 -8.08
C GLY A 167 22.63 -0.13 -7.39
N LEU A 168 21.76 -0.98 -7.92
CA LEU A 168 21.47 -2.33 -7.47
C LEU A 168 22.36 -3.34 -8.20
N ASP A 169 22.63 -4.45 -7.51
CA ASP A 169 23.29 -5.59 -8.12
C ASP A 169 22.45 -6.12 -9.30
N GLU A 170 23.12 -6.50 -10.40
CA GLU A 170 22.46 -6.93 -11.64
C GLU A 170 21.50 -8.11 -11.40
N LYS A 171 21.88 -9.02 -10.48
CA LYS A 171 21.06 -10.16 -10.06
C LYS A 171 19.77 -9.72 -9.36
N THR A 172 19.86 -8.76 -8.45
CA THR A 172 18.69 -8.22 -7.73
C THR A 172 17.73 -7.53 -8.70
N LYS A 173 18.28 -6.81 -9.68
CA LYS A 173 17.49 -6.11 -10.70
C LYS A 173 16.68 -7.07 -11.56
N GLU A 174 17.30 -8.16 -12.04
CA GLU A 174 16.61 -9.16 -12.87
C GLU A 174 15.45 -9.84 -12.11
N VAL A 175 15.70 -10.25 -10.87
CA VAL A 175 14.67 -10.85 -10.00
C VAL A 175 13.54 -9.85 -9.75
N LEU A 176 13.88 -8.60 -9.44
CA LEU A 176 12.90 -7.54 -9.22
C LEU A 176 12.00 -7.32 -10.45
N ILE A 177 12.58 -7.18 -11.65
CA ILE A 177 11.82 -6.99 -12.90
C ILE A 177 10.90 -8.18 -13.17
N THR A 178 11.39 -9.41 -12.96
CA THR A 178 10.60 -10.63 -13.15
C THR A 178 9.38 -10.66 -12.22
N HIS A 179 9.56 -10.28 -10.96
CA HIS A 179 8.47 -10.23 -9.98
C HIS A 179 7.49 -9.08 -10.22
N ILE A 180 7.97 -7.91 -10.63
CA ILE A 180 7.11 -6.78 -11.00
C ILE A 180 6.26 -7.16 -12.21
N ARG A 181 6.83 -7.75 -13.26
CA ARG A 181 6.06 -8.20 -14.44
C ARG A 181 4.98 -9.20 -14.07
N ARG A 182 5.28 -10.19 -13.24
CA ARG A 182 4.30 -11.20 -12.82
C ARG A 182 3.14 -10.62 -12.01
N ARG A 183 3.38 -9.57 -11.22
CA ARG A 183 2.42 -9.08 -10.22
C ARG A 183 1.72 -7.78 -10.58
N LEU A 184 2.34 -6.93 -11.39
CA LEU A 184 1.84 -5.60 -11.76
C LEU A 184 1.34 -5.51 -13.20
N MET A 185 1.54 -6.54 -14.03
CA MET A 185 0.94 -6.55 -15.36
C MET A 185 -0.58 -6.59 -15.23
N PRO A 186 -1.31 -5.64 -15.85
CA PRO A 186 -2.75 -5.74 -15.92
C PRO A 186 -3.08 -7.06 -16.60
N GLN A 187 -3.80 -7.94 -15.90
CA GLN A 187 -4.32 -9.14 -16.53
C GLN A 187 -5.21 -8.69 -17.68
N ALA A 188 -4.97 -9.23 -18.88
CA ALA A 188 -5.72 -8.88 -20.07
C ALA A 188 -7.22 -9.06 -19.78
N VAL A 189 -7.94 -7.94 -19.67
CA VAL A 189 -9.38 -7.96 -19.48
C VAL A 189 -9.98 -8.39 -20.80
N LYS A 190 -10.70 -9.52 -20.79
CA LYS A 190 -11.47 -9.95 -21.96
C LYS A 190 -12.67 -9.02 -22.10
N VAL A 191 -12.51 -7.97 -22.91
CA VAL A 191 -13.62 -7.10 -23.29
C VAL A 191 -14.38 -7.81 -24.41
N ARG A 192 -15.64 -8.12 -24.16
CA ARG A 192 -16.59 -8.58 -25.19
C ARG A 192 -17.54 -7.42 -25.46
N ALA A 193 -17.72 -7.09 -26.73
CA ALA A 193 -18.70 -6.13 -27.18
C ALA A 193 -19.55 -6.83 -28.23
N ASP A 194 -20.86 -6.90 -27.97
CA ASP A 194 -21.83 -7.38 -28.94
C ASP A 194 -22.27 -6.16 -29.76
N ILE A 195 -22.06 -6.20 -31.08
CA ILE A 195 -22.39 -5.12 -31.99
C ILE A 195 -23.41 -5.66 -33.00
N GLU A 196 -24.61 -5.09 -33.00
CA GLU A 196 -25.63 -5.36 -33.99
C GLU A 196 -25.59 -4.25 -35.05
N VAL A 197 -25.30 -4.62 -36.30
CA VAL A 197 -25.26 -3.69 -37.44
C VAL A 197 -26.31 -4.10 -38.45
N GLY A 198 -27.21 -3.17 -38.79
CA GLY A 198 -28.23 -3.35 -39.83
C GLY A 198 -28.13 -2.25 -40.88
N CYS A 199 -28.10 -2.64 -42.15
CA CYS A 199 -28.15 -1.70 -43.28
C CYS A 199 -29.25 -2.12 -44.27
N CYS A 200 -30.19 -1.22 -44.57
CA CYS A 200 -31.33 -1.49 -45.47
C CYS A 200 -31.10 -0.98 -46.90
N ALA A 201 -29.87 -0.61 -47.27
CA ALA A 201 -29.55 -0.10 -48.60
C ALA A 201 -29.22 -1.24 -49.59
N TYR A 202 -29.30 -0.96 -50.89
CA TYR A 202 -29.05 -1.92 -51.97
C TYR A 202 -27.63 -2.51 -51.96
N GLU A 203 -26.66 -1.79 -51.38
CA GLU A 203 -25.28 -2.23 -51.14
C GLU A 203 -24.99 -2.52 -49.65
N GLY A 204 -26.04 -2.79 -48.86
CA GLY A 204 -25.95 -2.89 -47.40
C GLY A 204 -25.01 -4.00 -46.91
N ILE A 205 -24.83 -5.07 -47.67
CA ILE A 205 -23.94 -6.18 -47.33
C ILE A 205 -22.47 -5.73 -47.41
N ASP A 206 -22.08 -5.02 -48.48
CA ASP A 206 -20.72 -4.48 -48.63
C ASP A 206 -20.44 -3.37 -47.62
N ALA A 207 -21.44 -2.54 -47.29
CA ALA A 207 -21.32 -1.52 -46.25
C ALA A 207 -21.10 -2.12 -44.86
N VAL A 208 -21.84 -3.18 -44.49
CA VAL A 208 -21.67 -3.87 -43.20
C VAL A 208 -20.32 -4.58 -43.14
N LYS A 209 -19.89 -5.20 -44.25
CA LYS A 209 -18.60 -5.89 -44.34
C LYS A 209 -17.40 -4.95 -44.27
N ASN A 210 -17.52 -3.72 -44.77
CA ASN A 210 -16.48 -2.70 -44.67
C ASN A 210 -16.44 -2.03 -43.29
N ALA A 211 -17.52 -2.09 -42.51
CA ALA A 211 -17.62 -1.47 -41.19
C ALA A 211 -17.16 -2.40 -40.04
N LEU A 212 -17.09 -3.71 -40.28
CA LEU A 212 -16.59 -4.76 -39.38
C LEU A 212 -15.09 -5.01 -39.60
#